data_AF-H3GJV6-F1
#
_entry.id   AF-H3GJV6-F1
#
_cell.length_a   1.000
_cell.length_b   1.000
_cell.length_c   1.000
_cell.angle_alpha   90.00
_cell.angle_beta   90.00
_cell.angle_gamma   90.00
#
_symmetry.space_group_name_H-M   'P 1'
#
loop_
_entity.id
_entity.type
_entity.pdbx_description
1 polymer ?
#
loop_
_entity_poly.entity_id
_entity_poly.type
_entity_poly.pdbx_seq_one_letter_code
_entity_poly.pdbx_strand_id
1 'polypeptide(L)'
;MEHGSARELLRASATDADAVRQYLQSIDGVELNGLLDGIAPRDAKCASKGKKKSEFLVEDDWLPLVHLLVRCETTRLRAASRIIQVLRRGSPSELESMQLLTEINLGYAAALDGLQDLRTLPKAQHAVRRRELLEELKLVLEIVFSFLGEVVHEKKPGKVLPQLLGLVPYFLGMVGELSGSGEDEETRVASENLAKLLELPWSCQTVPSLLDVLVDDTTLMSRESWQQLQENVERMVTTSPEMASETMNPVIRECVMVASVTGDHRWIGIVRYLLRQLPVHLRQEAEFNLQM
;
A
#
# COMPACT_ATOMS: atom_id res chain seq x y z
N MET A 1 0.41 -8.82 32.23
CA MET A 1 -0.86 -8.59 31.50
C MET A 1 -0.67 -7.43 30.52
N GLU A 2 0.36 -7.44 29.68
CA GLU A 2 0.85 -6.20 29.04
C GLU A 2 0.69 -6.16 27.50
N HIS A 3 0.19 -7.23 26.85
CA HIS A 3 -0.02 -7.26 25.39
C HIS A 3 -1.28 -6.52 24.89
N GLY A 4 -1.93 -5.69 25.73
CA GLY A 4 -3.22 -5.05 25.44
C GLY A 4 -3.17 -3.56 25.13
N SER A 5 -2.27 -2.81 25.78
CA SER A 5 -2.37 -1.34 25.86
C SER A 5 -2.31 -0.63 24.50
N ALA A 6 -1.35 -1.00 23.65
CA ALA A 6 -1.18 -0.36 22.35
C ALA A 6 -2.23 -0.75 21.30
N ARG A 7 -2.66 -2.01 21.33
CA ARG A 7 -3.74 -2.50 20.46
C ARG A 7 -5.07 -1.85 20.84
N GLU A 8 -5.29 -1.63 22.12
CA GLU A 8 -6.45 -0.90 22.64
C GLU A 8 -6.37 0.58 22.27
N LEU A 9 -5.20 1.21 22.37
CA LEU A 9 -4.99 2.60 21.91
C LEU A 9 -5.27 2.77 20.41
N LEU A 10 -4.82 1.85 19.56
CA LEU A 10 -5.13 1.88 18.13
C LEU A 10 -6.58 1.57 17.80
N ARG A 11 -7.22 0.73 18.61
CA ARG A 11 -8.66 0.50 18.49
C ARG A 11 -9.42 1.78 18.84
N ALA A 12 -9.03 2.40 19.94
CA ALA A 12 -9.59 3.63 20.45
C ALA A 12 -9.35 4.81 19.51
N SER A 13 -8.21 4.90 18.83
CA SER A 13 -7.89 6.02 17.93
C SER A 13 -8.75 6.06 16.67
N ALA A 14 -9.26 4.92 16.18
CA ALA A 14 -10.24 4.96 15.08
C ALA A 14 -11.62 5.43 15.54
N THR A 15 -12.00 5.19 16.79
CA THR A 15 -13.28 5.62 17.35
C THR A 15 -13.25 7.06 17.86
N ASP A 16 -12.23 7.41 18.63
CA ASP A 16 -12.06 8.69 19.33
C ASP A 16 -10.58 9.10 19.32
N ALA A 17 -10.14 9.63 18.17
CA ALA A 17 -8.77 10.10 17.98
C ALA A 17 -8.41 11.29 18.88
N ASP A 18 -9.39 12.12 19.26
CA ASP A 18 -9.17 13.29 20.13
C ASP A 18 -8.81 12.85 21.55
N ALA A 19 -9.57 11.90 22.11
CA ALA A 19 -9.28 11.36 23.43
C ALA A 19 -7.92 10.65 23.48
N VAL A 20 -7.57 9.88 22.44
CA VAL A 20 -6.26 9.21 22.36
C VAL A 20 -5.13 10.22 22.24
N ARG A 21 -5.30 11.27 21.43
CA ARG A 21 -4.30 12.33 21.29
C ARG A 21 -4.09 13.06 22.63
N GLN A 22 -5.17 13.43 23.32
CA GLN A 22 -5.08 14.07 24.64
C GLN A 22 -4.39 13.18 25.66
N TYR A 23 -4.68 11.88 25.66
CA TYR A 23 -3.99 10.90 26.48
C TYR A 23 -2.49 10.86 26.16
N LEU A 24 -2.11 10.74 24.89
CA LEU A 24 -0.70 10.70 24.47
C LEU A 24 0.06 12.00 24.74
N GLN A 25 -0.63 13.14 24.76
CA GLN A 25 -0.05 14.42 25.16
C GLN A 25 0.10 14.57 26.68
N SER A 26 -0.65 13.78 27.46
CA SER A 26 -0.68 13.84 28.93
C SER A 26 0.31 12.89 29.62
N ILE A 27 0.77 11.86 28.90
CA ILE A 27 1.73 10.88 29.43
C ILE A 27 3.17 11.38 29.30
N ASP A 28 4.03 10.97 30.24
CA ASP A 28 5.44 11.35 30.22
C ASP A 28 6.26 10.47 29.25
N GLY A 29 7.52 10.87 29.00
CA GLY A 29 8.40 10.15 28.09
C GLY A 29 8.73 8.72 28.56
N VAL A 30 8.63 8.41 29.85
CA VAL A 30 8.92 7.08 30.40
C VAL A 30 7.72 6.16 30.18
N GLU A 31 6.51 6.68 30.35
CA GLU A 31 5.25 5.97 30.10
C GLU A 31 5.01 5.77 28.60
N LEU A 32 5.38 6.75 27.77
CA LEU A 32 5.43 6.61 26.31
C LEU A 32 6.46 5.56 25.87
N ASN A 33 7.65 5.57 26.47
CA ASN A 33 8.65 4.53 26.20
C ASN A 33 8.21 3.16 26.71
N GLY A 34 7.49 3.07 27.84
CA GLY A 34 6.92 1.83 28.33
C GLY A 34 5.80 1.28 27.44
N LEU A 35 4.99 2.17 26.83
CA LEU A 35 4.07 1.82 25.75
C LEU A 35 4.84 1.26 24.56
N LEU A 36 5.89 1.95 24.09
CA LEU A 36 6.76 1.52 22.99
C LEU A 36 7.49 0.19 23.26
N ASP A 37 7.95 -0.04 24.49
CA ASP A 37 8.66 -1.24 24.92
C ASP A 37 7.72 -2.45 25.08
N GLY A 38 6.45 -2.22 25.43
CA GLY A 38 5.40 -3.24 25.43
C GLY A 38 4.95 -3.67 24.02
N ILE A 39 5.40 -2.92 23.02
CA ILE A 39 5.04 -3.04 21.61
C ILE A 39 6.17 -3.63 20.75
N ALA A 40 7.44 -3.53 21.20
CA ALA A 40 8.58 -4.12 20.49
C ALA A 40 8.46 -5.66 20.38
N PRO A 41 8.90 -6.27 19.27
CA PRO A 41 8.81 -7.71 19.08
C PRO A 41 9.73 -8.41 20.08
N ARG A 42 9.15 -8.99 21.14
CA ARG A 42 9.88 -9.95 21.96
C ARG A 42 10.04 -11.24 21.17
N ASP A 43 11.28 -11.52 20.78
CA ASP A 43 11.78 -12.75 20.16
C ASP A 43 10.73 -13.86 20.01
N ALA A 44 10.36 -14.14 18.75
CA ALA A 44 9.39 -15.14 18.34
C ALA A 44 9.82 -16.59 18.65
N LYS A 45 9.90 -16.96 19.93
CA LYS A 45 10.02 -18.35 20.39
C LYS A 45 8.74 -18.91 21.04
N CYS A 46 7.66 -18.12 21.12
CA CYS A 46 6.41 -18.56 21.76
C CYS A 46 5.17 -18.29 20.89
N ALA A 47 5.07 -18.90 19.71
CA ALA A 47 3.80 -18.91 18.96
C ALA A 47 3.60 -20.17 18.10
N SER A 48 3.79 -21.37 18.69
CA SER A 48 3.46 -22.64 18.02
C SER A 48 2.24 -23.35 18.59
N LYS A 49 1.32 -22.65 19.27
CA LYS A 49 0.05 -23.25 19.73
C LYS A 49 -1.11 -22.26 19.63
N GLY A 50 -1.90 -22.42 18.57
CA GLY A 50 -3.25 -21.85 18.46
C GLY A 50 -3.38 -20.72 17.45
N LYS A 51 -3.28 -21.03 16.14
CA LYS A 51 -3.74 -20.12 15.08
C LYS A 51 -5.24 -19.88 15.24
N LYS A 52 -5.63 -18.74 15.81
CA LYS A 52 -6.92 -18.11 15.51
C LYS A 52 -6.79 -17.37 14.17
N LYS A 53 -7.89 -17.37 13.42
CA LYS A 53 -8.01 -16.90 12.03
C LYS A 53 -7.40 -15.51 11.80
N SER A 54 -6.53 -15.42 10.78
CA SER A 54 -6.29 -14.24 9.92
C SER A 54 -6.11 -12.88 10.60
N GLU A 55 -5.11 -12.73 11.46
CA GLU A 55 -4.52 -11.42 11.73
C GLU A 55 -3.15 -11.39 11.04
N PHE A 56 -2.96 -10.46 10.10
CA PHE A 56 -1.64 -10.21 9.51
C PHE A 56 -0.71 -9.70 10.61
N LEU A 57 0.41 -10.40 10.79
CA LEU A 57 1.47 -10.05 11.73
C LEU A 57 2.35 -9.02 11.04
N VAL A 58 1.89 -7.76 11.06
CA VAL A 58 2.73 -6.61 10.71
C VAL A 58 4.05 -6.82 11.42
N GLU A 59 5.17 -6.95 10.70
CA GLU A 59 6.49 -6.80 11.31
C GLU A 59 6.39 -5.57 12.20
N ASP A 60 6.60 -5.78 13.49
CA ASP A 60 6.21 -4.91 14.59
C ASP A 60 7.03 -3.59 14.60
N ASP A 61 7.06 -2.87 13.48
CA ASP A 61 7.59 -1.52 13.32
C ASP A 61 6.46 -0.54 13.62
N TRP A 62 6.22 -0.38 14.92
CA TRP A 62 5.19 0.51 15.46
C TRP A 62 5.69 1.93 15.67
N LEU A 63 6.98 2.15 15.46
CA LEU A 63 7.60 3.46 15.58
C LEU A 63 6.97 4.49 14.59
N PRO A 64 6.73 4.16 13.30
CA PRO A 64 5.98 5.03 12.39
C PRO A 64 4.58 5.35 12.89
N LEU A 65 3.91 4.37 13.48
CA LEU A 65 2.55 4.50 13.99
C LEU A 65 2.48 5.37 15.25
N VAL A 66 3.43 5.23 16.17
CA VAL A 66 3.52 6.10 17.35
C VAL A 66 3.92 7.51 16.94
N HIS A 67 4.79 7.67 15.94
CA HIS A 67 5.07 8.99 15.37
C HIS A 67 3.83 9.65 14.76
N LEU A 68 2.98 8.91 14.04
CA LEU A 68 1.70 9.41 13.54
C LEU A 68 0.74 9.76 14.70
N LEU A 69 0.64 8.91 15.71
CA LEU A 69 -0.19 9.12 16.91
C LEU A 69 0.17 10.39 17.70
N VAL A 70 1.45 10.76 17.74
CA VAL A 70 1.93 11.94 18.49
C VAL A 70 1.87 13.22 17.65
N ARG A 71 2.01 13.13 16.31
CA ARG A 71 2.16 14.30 15.44
C ARG A 71 0.90 14.68 14.65
N CYS A 72 0.04 13.73 14.29
CA CYS A 72 -1.09 13.99 13.39
C CYS A 72 -2.24 14.77 14.06
N GLU A 73 -2.84 15.70 13.32
CA GLU A 73 -4.18 16.23 13.61
C GLU A 73 -5.23 15.10 13.63
N THR A 74 -6.27 15.29 14.44
CA THR A 74 -7.27 14.27 14.79
C THR A 74 -7.84 13.53 13.59
N THR A 75 -8.14 14.24 12.50
CA THR A 75 -8.70 13.66 11.27
C THR A 75 -7.70 12.78 10.53
N ARG A 76 -6.43 13.21 10.43
CA ARG A 76 -5.34 12.42 9.85
C ARG A 76 -4.97 11.23 10.73
N LEU A 77 -5.05 11.40 12.04
CA LEU A 77 -4.83 10.31 12.99
C LEU A 77 -5.90 9.23 12.86
N ARG A 78 -7.17 9.63 12.75
CA ARG A 78 -8.28 8.69 12.49
C ARG A 78 -8.04 7.94 11.18
N ALA A 79 -7.71 8.64 10.10
CA ALA A 79 -7.41 8.04 8.80
C ALA A 79 -6.26 7.02 8.85
N ALA A 80 -5.12 7.40 9.44
CA ALA A 80 -3.97 6.52 9.63
C ALA A 80 -4.32 5.28 10.48
N SER A 81 -5.08 5.48 11.55
CA SER A 81 -5.56 4.39 12.42
C SER A 81 -6.47 3.43 11.65
N ARG A 82 -7.34 3.95 10.78
CA ARG A 82 -8.25 3.14 9.97
C ARG A 82 -7.53 2.32 8.92
N ILE A 83 -6.51 2.90 8.27
CA ILE A 83 -5.58 2.15 7.40
C ILE A 83 -5.08 0.93 8.17
N ILE A 84 -4.47 1.14 9.33
CA ILE A 84 -3.84 0.05 10.10
C ILE A 84 -4.85 -0.99 10.58
N GLN A 85 -6.05 -0.57 10.99
CA GLN A 85 -7.10 -1.50 11.39
C GLN A 85 -7.61 -2.35 10.24
N VAL A 86 -7.87 -1.74 9.08
CA VAL A 86 -8.35 -2.44 7.88
C VAL A 86 -7.29 -3.42 7.40
N LEU A 87 -6.03 -3.00 7.38
CA LEU A 87 -4.91 -3.81 6.94
C LEU A 87 -4.65 -5.00 7.86
N ARG A 88 -4.74 -4.84 9.19
CA ARG A 88 -4.59 -5.97 10.14
C ARG A 88 -5.67 -7.02 10.06
N ARG A 89 -6.91 -6.60 9.79
CA ARG A 89 -8.05 -7.52 9.71
C ARG A 89 -7.97 -8.44 8.50
N GLY A 90 -7.21 -8.08 7.47
CA GLY A 90 -6.95 -8.97 6.34
C GLY A 90 -8.14 -9.24 5.40
N SER A 91 -9.34 -8.81 5.77
CA SER A 91 -10.58 -9.06 5.02
C SER A 91 -11.64 -7.98 5.28
N PRO A 92 -11.38 -6.71 4.89
CA PRO A 92 -12.39 -5.66 5.01
C PRO A 92 -13.61 -5.95 4.14
N SER A 93 -14.77 -5.62 4.67
CA SER A 93 -16.01 -5.51 3.89
C SER A 93 -15.94 -4.32 2.94
N GLU A 94 -16.77 -4.34 1.89
CA GLU A 94 -16.88 -3.22 0.95
C GLU A 94 -17.19 -1.90 1.65
N LEU A 95 -18.07 -1.93 2.65
CA LEU A 95 -18.38 -0.78 3.49
C LEU A 95 -17.15 -0.27 4.26
N GLU A 96 -16.35 -1.17 4.84
CA GLU A 96 -15.12 -0.78 5.55
C GLU A 96 -14.09 -0.16 4.60
N SER A 97 -14.02 -0.64 3.36
CA SER A 97 -13.16 -0.07 2.32
C SER A 97 -13.63 1.31 1.86
N MET A 98 -14.94 1.50 1.68
CA MET A 98 -15.50 2.83 1.38
C MET A 98 -15.27 3.81 2.53
N GLN A 99 -15.45 3.37 3.78
CA GLN A 99 -15.17 4.18 4.97
C GLN A 99 -13.71 4.55 5.06
N LEU A 100 -12.80 3.61 4.78
CA LEU A 100 -11.36 3.87 4.73
C LEU A 100 -11.02 4.98 3.73
N LEU A 101 -11.50 4.88 2.48
CA LEU A 101 -11.26 5.91 1.46
C LEU A 101 -11.83 7.27 1.89
N THR A 102 -13.02 7.27 2.50
CA THR A 102 -13.65 8.49 3.00
C THR A 102 -12.81 9.14 4.10
N GLU A 103 -12.33 8.36 5.07
CA GLU A 103 -11.49 8.87 6.15
C GLU A 103 -10.13 9.37 5.65
N ILE A 104 -9.53 8.69 4.67
CA ILE A 104 -8.29 9.14 4.03
C ILE A 104 -8.50 10.48 3.32
N ASN A 105 -9.59 10.64 2.56
CA ASN A 105 -9.91 11.91 1.91
C ASN A 105 -10.16 13.03 2.93
N LEU A 106 -10.92 12.76 4.00
CA LEU A 106 -11.19 13.75 5.06
C LEU A 106 -9.94 14.11 5.87
N GLY A 107 -8.95 13.22 5.95
CA GLY A 107 -7.70 13.45 6.65
C GLY A 107 -6.66 14.15 5.78
N TYR A 108 -6.22 13.49 4.71
CA TYR A 108 -5.03 13.88 3.95
C TYR A 108 -5.36 14.81 2.77
N ALA A 109 -6.41 14.53 1.99
CA ALA A 109 -6.80 15.43 0.89
C ALA A 109 -7.25 16.79 1.42
N ALA A 110 -8.08 16.82 2.46
CA ALA A 110 -8.49 18.08 3.11
C ALA A 110 -7.30 18.87 3.71
N ALA A 111 -6.27 18.17 4.23
CA ALA A 111 -5.06 18.82 4.72
C ALA A 111 -4.21 19.41 3.59
N LEU A 112 -4.17 18.73 2.44
CA LEU A 112 -3.51 19.20 1.22
C LEU A 112 -4.21 20.44 0.66
N ASP A 113 -5.54 20.41 0.54
CA ASP A 113 -6.36 21.56 0.12
C ASP A 113 -6.16 22.75 1.08
N GLY A 114 -6.20 22.48 2.39
CA GLY A 114 -5.93 23.50 3.41
C GLY A 114 -4.55 24.15 3.25
N LEU A 115 -3.51 23.41 2.88
CA LEU A 115 -2.20 23.98 2.59
C LEU A 115 -2.18 24.88 1.34
N GLN A 116 -3.06 24.63 0.36
CA GLN A 116 -3.20 25.48 -0.82
C GLN A 116 -3.89 26.82 -0.48
N ASP A 117 -4.92 26.78 0.38
CA ASP A 117 -5.62 27.98 0.87
C ASP A 117 -4.73 28.87 1.76
N LEU A 118 -3.77 28.24 2.43
CA LEU A 118 -2.79 28.89 3.32
C LEU A 118 -1.62 29.55 2.59
N ARG A 119 -1.65 29.68 1.25
CA ARG A 119 -0.64 30.42 0.46
C ARG A 119 -0.48 31.90 0.87
N THR A 120 -1.41 32.42 1.64
CA THR A 120 -1.39 33.79 2.21
C THR A 120 -0.55 33.91 3.49
N LEU A 121 -0.16 32.81 4.14
CA LEU A 121 0.70 32.80 5.32
C LEU A 121 2.18 33.10 4.99
N PRO A 122 2.99 33.49 5.99
CA PRO A 122 4.42 33.65 5.82
C PRO A 122 5.06 32.39 5.22
N LYS A 123 5.90 32.55 4.20
CA LYS A 123 6.56 31.44 3.48
C LYS A 123 7.22 30.41 4.39
N ALA A 124 7.80 30.86 5.51
CA ALA A 124 8.43 29.97 6.49
C ALA A 124 7.41 29.04 7.18
N GLN A 125 6.23 29.55 7.57
CA GLN A 125 5.19 28.73 8.20
C GLN A 125 4.53 27.77 7.22
N HIS A 126 4.33 28.23 5.98
CA HIS A 126 3.85 27.37 4.88
C HIS A 126 4.82 26.21 4.62
N ALA A 127 6.12 26.51 4.54
CA ALA A 127 7.16 25.49 4.35
C ALA A 127 7.23 24.48 5.51
N VAL A 128 7.08 24.93 6.76
CA VAL A 128 7.07 24.04 7.94
C VAL A 128 5.88 23.08 7.87
N ARG A 129 4.65 23.58 7.68
CA ARG A 129 3.46 22.72 7.64
C ARG A 129 3.46 21.77 6.45
N ARG A 130 3.95 22.23 5.29
CA ARG A 130 4.15 21.40 4.10
C ARG A 130 5.11 20.24 4.39
N ARG A 131 6.22 20.54 5.06
CA ARG A 131 7.21 19.53 5.47
C ARG A 131 6.63 18.53 6.48
N GLU A 132 5.88 19.00 7.47
CA GLU A 132 5.21 18.14 8.45
C GLU A 132 4.26 17.16 7.77
N LEU A 133 3.40 17.64 6.85
CA LEU A 133 2.49 16.76 6.11
C LEU A 133 3.24 15.77 5.20
N LEU A 134 4.33 16.20 4.56
CA LEU A 134 5.18 15.32 3.76
C LEU A 134 5.82 14.22 4.61
N GLU A 135 6.32 14.55 5.81
CA GLU A 135 6.86 13.57 6.75
C GLU A 135 5.77 12.58 7.21
N GLU A 136 4.55 13.05 7.49
CA GLU A 136 3.41 12.18 7.82
C GLU A 136 3.06 11.22 6.68
N LEU A 137 2.98 11.70 5.44
CA LEU A 137 2.66 10.87 4.26
C LEU A 137 3.73 9.81 3.99
N LYS A 138 5.01 10.15 4.19
CA LYS A 138 6.11 9.18 4.09
C LYS A 138 5.95 8.05 5.10
N LEU A 139 5.57 8.35 6.35
CA LEU A 139 5.31 7.33 7.37
C LEU A 139 4.09 6.46 7.01
N VAL A 140 3.04 7.05 6.45
CA VAL A 140 1.87 6.27 5.99
C VAL A 140 2.26 5.33 4.85
N LEU A 141 3.06 5.80 3.88
CA LEU A 141 3.58 4.95 2.79
C LEU A 141 4.44 3.82 3.34
N GLU A 142 5.34 4.08 4.29
CA GLU A 142 6.15 3.03 4.94
C GLU A 142 5.28 1.94 5.56
N ILE A 143 4.22 2.33 6.26
CA ILE A 143 3.24 1.40 6.83
C ILE A 143 2.56 0.59 5.72
N VAL A 144 2.05 1.25 4.68
CA VAL A 144 1.39 0.58 3.55
C VAL A 144 2.34 -0.43 2.88
N PHE A 145 3.61 -0.08 2.67
CA PHE A 145 4.61 -0.97 2.08
C PHE A 145 4.95 -2.16 2.97
N SER A 146 5.02 -1.98 4.29
CA SER A 146 5.21 -3.08 5.25
C SER A 146 4.08 -4.12 5.11
N PHE A 147 2.82 -3.67 5.15
CA PHE A 147 1.68 -4.56 4.94
C PHE A 147 1.66 -5.21 3.54
N LEU A 148 2.04 -4.45 2.51
CA LEU A 148 2.09 -4.97 1.14
C LEU A 148 3.14 -6.08 1.03
N GLY A 149 4.29 -5.93 1.69
CA GLY A 149 5.32 -6.96 1.76
C GLY A 149 4.79 -8.28 2.31
N GLU A 150 4.04 -8.25 3.41
CA GLU A 150 3.43 -9.44 4.01
C GLU A 150 2.38 -10.09 3.12
N VAL A 151 1.45 -9.30 2.60
CA VAL A 151 0.36 -9.80 1.75
C VAL A 151 0.92 -10.43 0.48
N VAL A 152 1.94 -9.82 -0.12
CA VAL A 152 2.63 -10.39 -1.29
C VAL A 152 3.40 -11.66 -0.92
N HIS A 153 4.03 -11.72 0.26
CA HIS A 153 4.73 -12.91 0.73
C HIS A 153 3.81 -14.11 0.98
N GLU A 154 2.55 -13.88 1.38
CA GLU A 154 1.54 -14.95 1.50
C GLU A 154 1.11 -15.55 0.16
N LYS A 155 1.47 -14.92 -0.98
CA LYS A 155 1.21 -15.37 -2.36
C LYS A 155 -0.26 -15.64 -2.67
N LYS A 156 -1.19 -15.03 -1.94
CA LYS A 156 -2.63 -15.18 -2.17
C LYS A 156 -3.26 -13.81 -2.41
N PRO A 157 -3.99 -13.61 -3.51
CA PRO A 157 -4.75 -12.38 -3.72
C PRO A 157 -5.94 -12.37 -2.75
N GLY A 158 -5.73 -11.79 -1.58
CA GLY A 158 -6.80 -11.46 -0.65
C GLY A 158 -7.51 -10.17 -1.06
N LYS A 159 -8.66 -9.88 -0.44
CA LYS A 159 -9.40 -8.62 -0.67
C LYS A 159 -8.61 -7.37 -0.30
N VAL A 160 -7.58 -7.52 0.54
CA VAL A 160 -6.72 -6.43 1.01
C VAL A 160 -5.67 -6.03 -0.03
N LEU A 161 -5.20 -6.95 -0.88
CA LEU A 161 -4.12 -6.64 -1.83
C LEU A 161 -4.50 -5.51 -2.81
N PRO A 162 -5.66 -5.54 -3.49
CA PRO A 162 -6.07 -4.44 -4.36
C PRO A 162 -6.23 -3.12 -3.60
N GLN A 163 -6.67 -3.17 -2.33
CA GLN A 163 -6.88 -1.97 -1.52
C GLN A 163 -5.55 -1.33 -1.13
N LEU A 164 -4.58 -2.12 -0.68
CA LEU A 164 -3.22 -1.67 -0.42
C LEU A 164 -2.59 -1.06 -1.66
N LEU A 165 -2.72 -1.76 -2.79
CA LEU A 165 -2.18 -1.29 -4.06
C LEU A 165 -2.82 0.02 -4.51
N GLY A 166 -4.12 0.21 -4.32
CA GLY A 166 -4.79 1.49 -4.63
C GLY A 166 -4.37 2.65 -3.72
N LEU A 167 -3.90 2.39 -2.50
CA LEU A 167 -3.37 3.43 -1.62
C LEU A 167 -2.01 3.96 -2.06
N VAL A 168 -1.16 3.12 -2.65
CA VAL A 168 0.18 3.51 -3.11
C VAL A 168 0.14 4.69 -4.10
N PRO A 169 -0.54 4.62 -5.27
CA PRO A 169 -0.57 5.72 -6.23
C PRO A 169 -1.25 6.96 -5.64
N TYR A 170 -2.29 6.77 -4.81
CA TYR A 170 -2.98 7.87 -4.15
C TYR A 170 -2.05 8.67 -3.23
N PHE A 171 -1.28 8.00 -2.36
CA PHE A 171 -0.33 8.67 -1.48
C PHE A 171 0.88 9.23 -2.23
N LEU A 172 1.35 8.56 -3.30
CA LEU A 172 2.42 9.08 -4.16
C LEU A 172 2.00 10.36 -4.88
N GLY A 173 0.77 10.44 -5.37
CA GLY A 173 0.23 11.67 -5.98
C GLY A 173 0.26 12.85 -5.01
N MET A 174 -0.20 12.66 -3.77
CA MET A 174 -0.15 13.71 -2.74
C MET A 174 1.27 14.11 -2.35
N VAL A 175 2.20 13.15 -2.28
CA VAL A 175 3.63 13.43 -2.07
C VAL A 175 4.19 14.25 -3.23
N GLY A 176 3.77 13.96 -4.46
CA GLY A 176 4.06 14.74 -5.66
C GLY A 176 3.67 16.20 -5.49
N GLU A 177 2.38 16.45 -5.25
CA GLU A 177 1.85 17.80 -5.04
C GLU A 177 2.57 18.59 -3.93
N LEU A 178 3.00 17.90 -2.87
CA LEU A 178 3.76 18.47 -1.76
C LEU A 178 5.25 18.62 -2.02
N SER A 179 5.79 18.13 -3.12
CA SER A 179 7.23 18.20 -3.43
C SER A 179 7.58 19.23 -4.52
N GLY A 180 6.56 19.85 -5.13
CA GLY A 180 6.62 20.88 -6.20
C GLY A 180 7.38 22.20 -5.95
N SER A 181 8.60 22.13 -5.41
CA SER A 181 9.59 23.22 -5.44
C SER A 181 11.01 22.74 -5.78
N GLY A 182 11.22 21.43 -5.95
CA GLY A 182 12.45 20.86 -6.50
C GLY A 182 12.09 19.60 -7.28
N GLU A 183 12.09 19.68 -8.61
CA GLU A 183 11.76 18.57 -9.53
C GLU A 183 12.57 17.30 -9.19
N ASP A 184 13.77 17.45 -8.65
CA ASP A 184 14.65 16.36 -8.26
C ASP A 184 14.21 15.58 -7.02
N GLU A 185 13.59 16.23 -6.03
CA GLU A 185 13.22 15.56 -4.77
C GLU A 185 11.88 14.81 -4.90
N GLU A 186 10.95 15.39 -5.65
CA GLU A 186 9.65 14.80 -5.99
C GLU A 186 9.80 13.52 -6.80
N THR A 187 10.51 13.63 -7.93
CA THR A 187 10.79 12.51 -8.82
C THR A 187 11.54 11.40 -8.08
N ARG A 188 12.44 11.78 -7.17
CA ARG A 188 13.22 10.84 -6.38
C ARG A 188 12.37 10.09 -5.35
N VAL A 189 11.50 10.74 -4.59
CA VAL A 189 10.66 10.05 -3.59
C VAL A 189 9.65 9.12 -4.28
N ALA A 190 9.04 9.56 -5.38
CA ALA A 190 8.15 8.69 -6.17
C ALA A 190 8.91 7.48 -6.74
N SER A 191 10.08 7.73 -7.36
CA SER A 191 10.93 6.68 -7.92
C SER A 191 11.43 5.68 -6.88
N GLU A 192 11.86 6.13 -5.70
CA GLU A 192 12.30 5.26 -4.60
C GLU A 192 11.17 4.32 -4.12
N ASN A 193 9.95 4.85 -3.96
CA ASN A 193 8.81 4.03 -3.54
C ASN A 193 8.33 3.08 -4.64
N LEU A 194 8.39 3.48 -5.91
CA LEU A 194 8.10 2.59 -7.04
C LEU A 194 9.15 1.48 -7.17
N ALA A 195 10.43 1.79 -6.95
CA ALA A 195 11.48 0.77 -6.90
C ALA A 195 11.18 -0.26 -5.80
N LYS A 196 10.83 0.19 -4.59
CA LYS A 196 10.39 -0.70 -3.49
C LYS A 196 9.21 -1.58 -3.91
N LEU A 197 8.22 -1.01 -4.61
CA LEU A 197 7.05 -1.75 -5.11
C LEU A 197 7.46 -2.86 -6.08
N LEU A 198 8.37 -2.58 -7.02
CA LEU A 198 8.84 -3.53 -8.03
C LEU A 198 9.77 -4.60 -7.45
N GLU A 199 10.45 -4.31 -6.34
CA GLU A 199 11.34 -5.25 -5.63
C GLU A 199 10.59 -6.28 -4.77
N LEU A 200 9.29 -6.08 -4.51
CA LEU A 200 8.50 -7.05 -3.75
C LEU A 200 8.44 -8.42 -4.45
N PRO A 201 8.32 -9.53 -3.69
CA PRO A 201 8.37 -10.89 -4.23
C PRO A 201 7.05 -11.30 -4.90
N TRP A 202 6.70 -10.63 -6.00
CA TRP A 202 5.48 -10.88 -6.77
C TRP A 202 5.41 -12.32 -7.27
N SER A 203 4.17 -12.83 -7.36
CA SER A 203 3.86 -14.18 -7.85
C SER A 203 2.83 -14.11 -8.94
N CYS A 204 2.66 -15.19 -9.72
CA CYS A 204 1.65 -15.23 -10.79
C CYS A 204 0.21 -15.01 -10.27
N GLN A 205 -0.03 -15.20 -8.97
CA GLN A 205 -1.34 -14.97 -8.35
C GLN A 205 -1.55 -13.52 -7.89
N THR A 206 -0.46 -12.78 -7.61
CA THR A 206 -0.54 -11.42 -7.06
C THR A 206 -0.17 -10.34 -8.08
N VAL A 207 0.64 -10.68 -9.08
CA VAL A 207 1.06 -9.75 -10.13
C VAL A 207 -0.09 -9.16 -10.97
N PRO A 208 -1.22 -9.85 -11.23
CA PRO A 208 -2.33 -9.22 -11.95
C PRO A 208 -2.86 -7.98 -11.22
N SER A 209 -2.97 -8.02 -9.88
CA SER A 209 -3.42 -6.85 -9.10
C SER A 209 -2.45 -5.68 -9.19
N LEU A 210 -1.14 -5.95 -9.29
CA LEU A 210 -0.15 -4.90 -9.51
C LEU A 210 -0.33 -4.27 -10.90
N LEU A 211 -0.46 -5.09 -11.94
CA LEU A 211 -0.61 -4.60 -13.31
C LEU A 211 -1.88 -3.77 -13.49
N ASP A 212 -3.01 -4.23 -12.93
CA ASP A 212 -4.30 -3.51 -12.93
C ASP A 212 -4.15 -2.07 -12.41
N VAL A 213 -3.53 -1.90 -11.24
CA VAL A 213 -3.32 -0.58 -10.63
C VAL A 213 -2.35 0.30 -11.42
N LEU A 214 -1.30 -0.28 -12.02
CA LEU A 214 -0.34 0.49 -12.82
C LEU A 214 -0.88 0.86 -14.21
N VAL A 215 -1.85 0.11 -14.73
CA VAL A 215 -2.55 0.45 -15.98
C VAL A 215 -3.44 1.68 -15.79
N ASP A 216 -4.08 1.81 -14.63
CA ASP A 216 -4.95 2.94 -14.30
C ASP A 216 -4.21 4.28 -14.26
N ASP A 217 -2.93 4.28 -13.85
CA ASP A 217 -2.08 5.48 -13.88
C ASP A 217 -0.68 5.21 -14.43
N THR A 218 -0.55 5.37 -15.74
CA THR A 218 0.70 5.21 -16.48
C THR A 218 1.80 6.19 -16.11
N THR A 219 1.44 7.34 -15.55
CA THR A 219 2.37 8.44 -15.32
C THR A 219 3.33 8.14 -14.18
N LEU A 220 2.94 7.20 -13.32
CA LEU A 220 3.76 6.68 -12.23
C LEU A 220 5.00 5.94 -12.75
N MET A 221 4.91 5.27 -13.90
CA MET A 221 5.93 4.33 -14.32
C MET A 221 6.79 4.89 -15.45
N SER A 222 8.10 4.97 -15.22
CA SER A 222 9.06 5.27 -16.28
C SER A 222 9.14 4.12 -17.30
N ARG A 223 9.66 4.41 -18.50
CA ARG A 223 9.90 3.37 -19.53
C ARG A 223 10.83 2.26 -19.03
N GLU A 224 11.84 2.61 -18.24
CA GLU A 224 12.79 1.66 -17.66
C GLU A 224 12.11 0.78 -16.60
N SER A 225 11.29 1.37 -15.73
CA SER A 225 10.49 0.67 -14.72
C SER A 225 9.52 -0.33 -15.37
N TRP A 226 8.85 0.07 -16.46
CA TRP A 226 7.97 -0.81 -17.23
C TRP A 226 8.74 -1.99 -17.84
N GLN A 227 9.94 -1.74 -18.36
CA GLN A 227 10.78 -2.80 -18.90
C GLN A 227 11.25 -3.77 -17.81
N GLN A 228 11.69 -3.26 -16.66
CA GLN A 228 12.08 -4.11 -15.52
C GLN A 228 10.91 -5.00 -15.05
N LEU A 229 9.70 -4.42 -14.97
CA LEU A 229 8.50 -5.17 -14.61
C LEU A 229 8.17 -6.24 -15.66
N GLN A 230 8.28 -5.91 -16.95
CA GLN A 230 8.07 -6.84 -18.06
C GLN A 230 9.02 -8.04 -17.99
N GLU A 231 10.31 -7.80 -17.77
CA GLU A 231 11.34 -8.85 -17.63
C GLU A 231 11.09 -9.71 -16.38
N ASN A 232 10.65 -9.10 -15.28
CA ASN A 232 10.29 -9.82 -14.06
C ASN A 232 9.06 -10.72 -14.26
N VAL A 233 8.01 -10.23 -14.92
CA VAL A 233 6.79 -11.01 -15.24
C VAL A 233 7.14 -12.16 -16.18
N GLU A 234 7.92 -11.91 -17.24
CA GLU A 234 8.36 -12.94 -18.18
C GLU A 234 9.15 -14.04 -17.48
N ARG A 235 10.11 -13.68 -16.62
CA ARG A 235 10.87 -14.64 -15.82
C ARG A 235 9.97 -15.44 -14.89
N MET A 236 9.02 -14.77 -14.22
CA MET A 236 8.09 -15.40 -13.28
C MET A 236 7.21 -16.44 -13.99
N VAL A 237 6.67 -16.11 -15.16
CA VAL A 237 5.80 -17.00 -15.93
C VAL A 237 6.57 -18.17 -16.54
N THR A 238 7.79 -17.95 -17.02
CA THR A 238 8.59 -18.99 -17.70
C THR A 238 9.29 -19.96 -16.75
N THR A 239 9.53 -19.56 -15.50
CA THR A 239 10.20 -20.39 -14.48
C THR A 239 9.25 -21.08 -13.52
N SER A 240 7.96 -20.76 -13.56
CA SER A 240 6.97 -21.36 -12.65
C SER A 240 6.59 -22.79 -13.11
N PRO A 241 6.71 -23.82 -12.25
CA PRO A 241 6.28 -25.18 -12.58
C PRO A 241 4.74 -25.21 -12.67
N GLU A 242 4.22 -25.79 -13.76
CA GLU A 242 2.79 -26.01 -14.08
C GLU A 242 1.83 -25.02 -13.42
N MET A 243 1.71 -23.83 -14.01
CA MET A 243 0.71 -22.84 -13.58
C MET A 243 -0.71 -23.39 -13.79
N ALA A 244 -1.59 -23.21 -12.80
CA ALA A 244 -3.01 -23.49 -12.97
C ALA A 244 -3.63 -22.52 -13.99
N SER A 245 -4.57 -23.01 -14.81
CA SER A 245 -5.28 -22.18 -15.80
C SER A 245 -6.00 -20.97 -15.17
N GLU A 246 -6.55 -21.14 -13.97
CA GLU A 246 -7.16 -20.08 -13.16
C GLU A 246 -6.20 -18.92 -12.87
N THR A 247 -4.89 -19.21 -12.78
CA THR A 247 -3.85 -18.21 -12.57
C THR A 247 -3.38 -17.58 -13.88
N MET A 248 -3.44 -18.30 -15.00
CA MET A 248 -2.98 -17.81 -16.30
C MET A 248 -3.90 -16.72 -16.87
N ASN A 249 -5.22 -16.89 -16.77
CA ASN A 249 -6.18 -15.96 -17.39
C ASN A 249 -6.07 -14.52 -16.88
N PRO A 250 -5.98 -14.25 -15.55
CA PRO A 250 -5.74 -12.91 -15.04
C PRO A 250 -4.44 -12.30 -15.57
N VAL A 251 -3.34 -13.07 -15.60
CA VAL A 251 -2.05 -12.58 -16.11
C VAL A 251 -2.15 -12.24 -17.61
N ILE A 252 -2.83 -13.08 -18.40
CA ILE A 252 -3.08 -12.83 -19.82
C ILE A 252 -3.83 -11.50 -20.00
N ARG A 253 -4.95 -11.33 -19.30
CA ARG A 253 -5.79 -10.12 -19.40
C ARG A 253 -4.98 -8.87 -19.09
N GLU A 254 -4.28 -8.85 -17.95
CA GLU A 254 -3.54 -7.67 -17.55
C GLU A 254 -2.34 -7.38 -18.44
N CYS A 255 -1.63 -8.40 -18.95
CA CYS A 255 -0.56 -8.17 -19.92
C CYS A 255 -1.08 -7.54 -21.22
N VAL A 256 -2.30 -7.86 -21.65
CA VAL A 256 -2.92 -7.19 -22.81
C VAL A 256 -3.27 -5.73 -22.49
N MET A 257 -3.81 -5.46 -21.30
CA MET A 257 -4.11 -4.10 -20.85
C MET A 257 -2.83 -3.25 -20.75
N VAL A 258 -1.75 -3.79 -20.20
CA VAL A 258 -0.46 -3.10 -20.16
C VAL A 258 0.08 -2.87 -21.58
N ALA A 259 -0.05 -3.84 -22.49
CA ALA A 259 0.40 -3.69 -23.86
C ALA A 259 -0.36 -2.59 -24.61
N SER A 260 -1.66 -2.43 -24.39
CA SER A 260 -2.48 -1.41 -25.04
C SER A 260 -2.10 -0.01 -24.58
N VAL A 261 -1.78 0.12 -23.29
CA VAL A 261 -1.48 1.41 -22.66
C VAL A 261 -0.02 1.83 -22.84
N THR A 262 0.92 0.89 -22.81
CA THR A 262 2.36 1.17 -23.03
C THR A 262 2.78 1.15 -24.50
N GLY A 263 2.01 0.49 -25.36
CA GLY A 263 2.38 0.22 -26.75
C GLY A 263 3.54 -0.78 -26.92
N ASP A 264 4.02 -1.43 -25.85
CA ASP A 264 5.15 -2.36 -25.92
C ASP A 264 4.66 -3.79 -26.28
N HIS A 265 5.01 -4.24 -27.47
CA HIS A 265 4.64 -5.56 -27.99
C HIS A 265 5.30 -6.73 -27.24
N ARG A 266 6.29 -6.50 -26.38
CA ARG A 266 6.92 -7.57 -25.58
C ARG A 266 5.92 -8.21 -24.60
N TRP A 267 4.98 -7.44 -24.07
CA TRP A 267 3.87 -7.95 -23.26
C TRP A 267 2.99 -8.96 -24.01
N ILE A 268 2.76 -8.73 -25.30
CA ILE A 268 2.04 -9.69 -26.17
C ILE A 268 2.83 -10.99 -26.36
N GLY A 269 4.17 -10.94 -26.27
CA GLY A 269 5.02 -12.13 -26.23
C GLY A 269 4.68 -13.03 -25.05
N ILE A 270 4.53 -12.46 -23.86
CA ILE A 270 4.15 -13.17 -22.62
C ILE A 270 2.75 -13.79 -22.77
N VAL A 271 1.79 -13.02 -23.30
CA VAL A 271 0.41 -13.49 -23.56
C VAL A 271 0.40 -14.70 -24.47
N ARG A 272 1.14 -14.65 -25.59
CA ARG A 272 1.23 -15.78 -26.54
C ARG A 272 1.87 -17.01 -25.90
N TYR A 273 2.86 -16.83 -25.04
CA TYR A 273 3.45 -17.93 -24.30
C TYR A 273 2.41 -18.60 -23.40
N LEU A 274 1.68 -17.82 -22.59
CA LEU A 274 0.65 -18.33 -21.68
C LEU A 274 -0.52 -19.01 -22.41
N LEU A 275 -1.03 -18.42 -23.49
CA LEU A 275 -2.10 -19.03 -24.30
C LEU A 275 -1.71 -20.41 -24.83
N ARG A 276 -0.44 -20.61 -25.23
CA ARG A 276 0.06 -21.90 -25.70
C ARG A 276 0.07 -22.98 -24.61
N GLN A 277 0.20 -22.58 -23.35
CA GLN A 277 0.15 -23.50 -22.20
C GLN A 277 -1.28 -23.89 -21.81
N LEU A 278 -2.28 -23.08 -22.17
CA LEU A 278 -3.68 -23.40 -21.87
C LEU A 278 -4.22 -24.56 -22.73
N PRO A 279 -5.11 -25.40 -22.16
CA PRO A 279 -5.95 -26.32 -22.92
C PRO A 279 -6.75 -25.61 -24.02
N VAL A 280 -7.03 -26.30 -25.12
CA VAL A 280 -7.64 -25.71 -26.34
C VAL A 280 -8.94 -24.95 -26.05
N HIS A 281 -9.82 -25.49 -25.20
CA HIS A 281 -11.10 -24.85 -24.87
C HIS A 281 -10.92 -23.54 -24.08
N LEU A 282 -10.02 -23.50 -23.10
CA LEU A 282 -9.72 -22.29 -22.33
C LEU A 282 -8.97 -21.25 -23.15
N ARG A 283 -8.14 -21.69 -24.11
CA ARG A 283 -7.48 -20.78 -25.06
C ARG A 283 -8.51 -20.05 -25.93
N GLN A 284 -9.50 -20.78 -26.47
CA GLN A 284 -10.55 -20.19 -27.29
C GLN A 284 -11.40 -19.18 -26.50
N GLU A 285 -11.72 -19.51 -25.24
CA GLU A 285 -12.43 -18.58 -24.34
C GLU A 285 -11.60 -17.32 -24.05
N ALA A 286 -10.31 -17.48 -23.73
CA ALA A 286 -9.41 -16.36 -23.49
C ALA A 286 -9.25 -15.49 -24.74
N GLU A 287 -9.06 -16.08 -25.92
CA GLU A 287 -8.96 -15.34 -27.19
C GLU A 287 -10.25 -14.58 -27.52
N PHE A 288 -11.43 -15.16 -27.23
CA PHE A 288 -12.71 -14.49 -27.40
C PHE A 288 -12.85 -13.28 -26.46
N ASN A 289 -12.51 -13.45 -25.17
CA ASN A 289 -12.57 -12.39 -24.18
C ASN A 289 -11.59 -11.23 -24.45
N LEU A 290 -10.54 -11.47 -25.23
CA LEU A 290 -9.55 -10.45 -25.63
C LEU A 290 -9.93 -9.71 -26.93
N GLN A 291 -10.91 -10.20 -27.70
CA GLN A 291 -11.39 -9.56 -28.94
C GLN A 291 -12.58 -8.62 -28.73
N MET A 292 -13.22 -8.70 -27.57
CA MET A 292 -14.31 -7.84 -27.10
C MET A 292 -13.76 -6.60 -26.40
#